data_AF-A0A6V8LEQ4-F1
#
_entry.id   AF-A0A6V8LEQ4-F1
#
_cell.length_a   1.000
_cell.length_b   1.000
_cell.length_c   1.000
_cell.angle_alpha   90.00
_cell.angle_beta   90.00
_cell.angle_gamma   90.00
#
_symmetry.space_group_name_H-M   'P 1'
#
loop_
_entity.id
_entity.type
_entity.pdbx_description
1 polymer ?
#
loop_
_entity_poly.entity_id
_entity_poly.type
_entity_poly.pdbx_seq_one_letter_code
_entity_poly.pdbx_strand_id
1 'polypeptide(L)'
;MSRGSNGSPRTPGRPHPAARTRGDRGAVAVEFAIGLPMLVLAGLLIAGSIVMARTNLDVNTAAAAAARAASQSRDAATARAAANDAAQSNLAGRCTTLSVQVDTSGFRRGGLVTVTVECIAAVRRLTGLGLPGTMAFTATAASPVDVFRGVPIHLVRPQPGGRNV
;
A
#
# COMPACT_ATOMS: atom_id res chain seq x y z
N MET A 1 -68.12 46.66 -66.92
CA MET A 1 -66.85 46.58 -66.16
C MET A 1 -66.79 45.25 -65.42
N SER A 2 -65.94 44.31 -65.84
CA SER A 2 -65.86 42.96 -65.30
C SER A 2 -64.67 42.86 -64.34
N ARG A 3 -64.93 42.55 -63.06
CA ARG A 3 -63.90 42.20 -62.07
C ARG A 3 -63.62 40.69 -62.17
N GLY A 4 -62.48 40.34 -62.74
CA GLY A 4 -61.95 38.97 -62.68
C GLY A 4 -61.16 38.79 -61.39
N SER A 5 -61.71 38.01 -60.45
CA SER A 5 -60.99 37.54 -59.27
C SER A 5 -60.66 36.05 -59.38
N ASN A 6 -59.43 35.75 -58.94
CA ASN A 6 -58.99 34.55 -58.25
C ASN A 6 -58.53 33.31 -59.04
N GLY A 7 -57.35 32.82 -58.63
CA GLY A 7 -56.89 31.47 -58.91
C GLY A 7 -55.38 31.27 -58.83
N SER A 8 -54.69 31.66 -57.75
CA SER A 8 -53.31 31.16 -57.54
C SER A 8 -53.35 29.69 -57.10
N PRO A 9 -52.58 28.80 -57.74
CA PRO A 9 -52.53 27.40 -57.34
C PRO A 9 -51.81 27.24 -55.99
N ARG A 10 -52.49 26.62 -55.02
CA ARG A 10 -51.86 26.16 -53.77
C ARG A 10 -51.16 24.84 -54.06
N THR A 11 -49.83 24.82 -54.00
CA THR A 11 -49.03 23.61 -54.05
C THR A 11 -49.31 22.74 -52.82
N PRO A 12 -49.57 21.43 -52.96
CA PRO A 12 -49.70 20.54 -51.81
C PRO A 12 -48.32 20.35 -51.15
N GLY A 13 -48.21 20.76 -49.89
CA GLY A 13 -47.02 20.52 -49.07
C GLY A 13 -46.80 19.01 -48.89
N ARG A 14 -45.61 18.53 -49.26
CA ARG A 14 -45.21 17.14 -49.03
C ARG A 14 -45.06 16.90 -47.52
N PRO A 15 -45.55 15.78 -46.97
CA PRO A 15 -45.29 15.45 -45.57
C PRO A 15 -43.79 15.17 -45.38
N HIS A 16 -43.12 16.00 -44.59
CA HIS A 16 -41.75 15.72 -44.15
C HIS A 16 -41.78 14.57 -43.13
N PRO A 17 -40.95 13.53 -43.31
CA PRO A 17 -40.84 12.47 -42.31
C PRO A 17 -40.27 13.10 -41.02
N ALA A 18 -41.05 13.05 -39.94
CA ALA A 18 -40.60 13.44 -38.62
C ALA A 18 -39.40 12.56 -38.23
N ALA A 19 -38.22 13.15 -38.19
CA ALA A 19 -37.01 12.50 -37.72
C ALA A 19 -37.25 12.05 -36.27
N ARG A 20 -37.34 10.74 -36.05
CA ARG A 20 -37.46 10.17 -34.71
C ARG A 20 -36.12 10.39 -33.99
N THR A 21 -36.05 11.37 -33.09
CA THR A 21 -34.92 11.63 -32.18
C THR A 21 -34.81 10.55 -31.10
N ARG A 22 -34.65 9.29 -31.53
CA ARG A 22 -34.51 8.10 -30.66
C ARG A 22 -33.04 7.65 -30.52
N GLY A 23 -32.08 8.48 -30.97
CA GLY A 23 -30.64 8.18 -30.92
C GLY A 23 -29.93 8.69 -29.65
N ASP A 24 -30.15 9.94 -29.23
CA ASP A 24 -29.30 10.57 -28.21
C ASP A 24 -29.49 10.04 -26.79
N ARG A 25 -30.73 9.76 -26.36
CA ARG A 25 -30.96 9.23 -25.00
C ARG A 25 -30.45 7.79 -24.84
N GLY A 26 -30.39 7.03 -25.94
CA GLY A 26 -29.89 5.65 -25.95
C GLY A 26 -28.37 5.60 -25.87
N ALA A 27 -27.68 6.51 -26.57
CA ALA A 27 -26.22 6.61 -26.49
C ALA A 27 -25.74 6.98 -25.08
N VAL A 28 -26.35 7.99 -24.46
CA VAL A 28 -26.05 8.40 -23.09
C VAL A 28 -26.34 7.25 -22.10
N ALA A 29 -27.51 6.60 -22.21
CA ALA A 29 -27.86 5.49 -21.32
C ALA A 29 -26.91 4.28 -21.46
N VAL A 30 -26.46 3.96 -22.68
CA VAL A 30 -25.51 2.86 -22.92
C VAL A 30 -24.10 3.21 -22.42
N GLU A 31 -23.66 4.45 -22.61
CA GLU A 31 -22.38 4.93 -22.08
C GLU A 31 -22.35 4.86 -20.55
N PHE A 32 -23.41 5.29 -19.87
CA PHE A 32 -23.51 5.13 -18.42
C PHE A 32 -23.66 3.66 -18.00
N ALA A 33 -24.39 2.83 -18.76
CA ALA A 33 -24.58 1.42 -18.46
C ALA A 33 -23.26 0.61 -18.46
N ILE A 34 -22.26 1.03 -19.24
CA ILE A 34 -20.94 0.39 -19.29
C ILE A 34 -19.90 1.18 -18.47
N GLY A 35 -19.97 2.51 -18.48
CA GLY A 35 -19.04 3.39 -17.78
C GLY A 35 -19.13 3.26 -16.26
N LEU A 36 -20.34 3.23 -15.68
CA LEU A 36 -20.52 3.06 -14.24
C LEU A 36 -19.92 1.75 -13.71
N PRO A 37 -20.22 0.55 -14.25
CA PRO A 37 -19.62 -0.67 -13.74
C PRO A 37 -18.10 -0.70 -13.93
N MET A 38 -17.55 -0.12 -15.01
CA MET A 38 -16.11 -0.02 -15.22
C MET A 38 -15.44 0.90 -14.18
N LEU A 39 -16.06 2.02 -13.84
CA LEU A 39 -15.60 2.93 -12.78
C LEU A 39 -15.67 2.26 -11.40
N VAL A 40 -16.74 1.53 -11.11
CA VAL A 40 -16.88 0.76 -9.87
C VAL A 40 -15.80 -0.31 -9.78
N LEU A 41 -15.54 -1.04 -10.87
CA LEU A 41 -14.48 -2.04 -10.94
C LEU A 41 -13.10 -1.40 -10.72
N ALA A 42 -12.79 -0.29 -11.40
CA ALA A 42 -11.56 0.45 -11.19
C ALA A 42 -11.39 0.91 -9.74
N GLY A 43 -12.46 1.43 -9.13
CA GLY A 43 -12.49 1.83 -7.71
C GLY A 43 -12.22 0.66 -6.77
N LEU A 44 -12.80 -0.52 -7.03
CA LEU A 44 -12.55 -1.74 -6.27
C LEU A 44 -11.08 -2.20 -6.39
N LEU A 45 -10.50 -2.14 -7.58
CA LEU A 45 -9.09 -2.50 -7.80
C LEU A 45 -8.14 -1.55 -7.08
N ILE A 46 -8.42 -0.23 -7.11
CA ILE A 46 -7.64 0.77 -6.38
C ILE A 46 -7.78 0.57 -4.87
N ALA A 47 -8.99 0.37 -4.36
CA ALA A 47 -9.20 0.12 -2.94
C ALA A 47 -8.49 -1.17 -2.48
N GLY A 48 -8.55 -2.23 -3.29
CA GLY A 48 -7.84 -3.48 -3.05
C GLY A 48 -6.32 -3.28 -3.01
N SER A 49 -5.74 -2.57 -4.00
CA SER A 49 -4.30 -2.32 -4.06
C SER A 49 -3.80 -1.48 -2.88
N ILE A 50 -4.57 -0.47 -2.45
CA ILE A 50 -4.24 0.35 -1.28
C ILE A 50 -4.19 -0.51 -0.01
N VAL A 51 -5.13 -1.43 0.19
CA VAL A 51 -5.15 -2.31 1.37
C VAL A 51 -3.94 -3.26 1.37
N MET A 52 -3.60 -3.83 0.22
CA MET A 52 -2.41 -4.69 0.10
C MET A 52 -1.12 -3.92 0.37
N ALA A 53 -0.99 -2.71 -0.18
CA ALA A 53 0.19 -1.87 0.00
C ALA A 53 0.38 -1.46 1.47
N ARG A 54 -0.70 -1.07 2.16
CA ARG A 54 -0.66 -0.73 3.59
C ARG A 54 -0.22 -1.90 4.45
N THR A 55 -0.76 -3.09 4.19
CA THR A 55 -0.41 -4.29 4.98
C THR A 55 1.06 -4.64 4.81
N ASN A 56 1.59 -4.60 3.58
CA ASN A 56 3.01 -4.81 3.33
C ASN A 56 3.90 -3.79 4.04
N LEU A 57 3.49 -2.52 4.04
CA LEU A 57 4.23 -1.48 4.75
C LEU A 57 4.24 -1.72 6.25
N ASP A 58 3.10 -2.12 6.84
CA ASP A 58 3.00 -2.45 8.26
C ASP A 58 3.93 -3.63 8.63
N VAL A 59 3.96 -4.71 7.83
CA VAL A 59 4.87 -5.85 8.09
C VAL A 59 6.35 -5.43 7.97
N ASN A 60 6.68 -4.61 6.97
CA ASN A 60 8.04 -4.12 6.76
C ASN A 60 8.52 -3.20 7.90
N THR A 61 7.66 -2.27 8.34
CA THR A 61 7.98 -1.39 9.47
C THR A 61 8.19 -2.17 10.76
N ALA A 62 7.39 -3.21 10.99
CA ALA A 62 7.56 -4.07 12.15
C ALA A 62 8.83 -4.93 12.09
N ALA A 63 9.17 -5.50 10.94
CA ALA A 63 10.43 -6.23 10.78
C ALA A 63 11.63 -5.33 11.08
N ALA A 64 11.61 -4.09 10.57
CA ALA A 64 12.66 -3.10 10.84
C ALA A 64 12.70 -2.70 12.33
N ALA A 65 11.55 -2.48 12.96
CA ALA A 65 11.48 -2.16 14.39
C ALA A 65 11.98 -3.33 15.26
N ALA A 66 11.63 -4.56 14.90
CA ALA A 66 12.08 -5.77 15.59
C ALA A 66 13.60 -5.98 15.45
N ALA A 67 14.16 -5.81 14.25
CA ALA A 67 15.60 -5.89 14.03
C ALA A 67 16.36 -4.84 14.86
N ARG A 68 15.83 -3.61 14.95
CA ARG A 68 16.39 -2.53 15.78
C ARG A 68 16.27 -2.79 17.27
N ALA A 69 15.17 -3.39 17.73
CA ALA A 69 15.03 -3.79 19.14
C ALA A 69 16.02 -4.92 19.48
N ALA A 70 16.18 -5.89 18.58
CA ALA A 70 17.13 -6.98 18.73
C ALA A 70 18.57 -6.47 18.83
N SER A 71 18.98 -5.53 17.97
CA SER A 71 20.37 -5.05 17.91
C SER A 71 20.81 -4.24 19.13
N GLN A 72 19.86 -3.74 19.93
CA GLN A 72 20.11 -3.01 21.18
C GLN A 72 20.21 -3.93 22.41
N SER A 73 19.89 -5.22 22.25
CA SER A 73 19.89 -6.17 23.34
C SER A 73 21.31 -6.61 23.71
N ARG A 74 21.47 -7.15 24.92
CA ARG A 74 22.79 -7.49 25.48
C ARG A 74 23.27 -8.88 25.06
N ASP A 75 22.34 -9.77 24.76
CA ASP A 75 22.58 -11.16 24.45
C ASP A 75 21.52 -11.68 23.48
N ALA A 76 21.77 -12.85 22.90
CA ALA A 76 20.88 -13.42 21.90
C ALA A 76 19.49 -13.80 22.45
N ALA A 77 19.36 -14.15 23.73
CA ALA A 77 18.05 -14.49 24.29
C ALA A 77 17.19 -13.23 24.47
N THR A 78 17.78 -12.16 25.04
CA THR A 78 17.10 -10.87 25.17
C THR A 78 16.80 -10.23 23.82
N ALA A 79 17.67 -10.40 22.81
CA ALA A 79 17.44 -9.95 21.45
C ALA A 79 16.19 -10.58 20.81
N ARG A 80 16.00 -11.90 20.99
CA ARG A 80 14.82 -12.60 20.49
C ARG A 80 13.54 -12.12 21.17
N ALA A 81 13.57 -11.97 22.49
CA ALA A 81 12.42 -11.47 23.24
C ALA A 81 12.04 -10.03 22.81
N ALA A 82 13.02 -9.13 22.73
CA ALA A 82 12.81 -7.74 22.31
C ALA A 82 12.28 -7.63 20.87
N ALA A 83 12.78 -8.47 19.96
CA ALA A 83 12.28 -8.53 18.58
C ALA A 83 10.82 -8.99 18.52
N ASN A 84 10.46 -10.02 19.30
CA ASN A 84 9.09 -10.54 19.38
C ASN A 84 8.13 -9.48 19.92
N ASP A 85 8.49 -8.81 21.02
CA ASP A 85 7.67 -7.77 21.63
C ASP A 85 7.48 -6.56 20.69
N ALA A 86 8.54 -6.16 20.00
CA ALA A 86 8.49 -5.10 19.00
C ALA A 86 7.60 -5.48 17.79
N ALA A 87 7.70 -6.71 17.27
CA ALA A 87 6.85 -7.16 16.18
C ALA A 87 5.37 -7.25 16.60
N GLN A 88 5.09 -7.80 17.80
CA GLN A 88 3.73 -7.92 18.33
C GLN A 88 3.08 -6.56 18.56
N SER A 89 3.82 -5.60 19.12
CA SER A 89 3.29 -4.25 19.35
C SER A 89 2.99 -3.51 18.03
N ASN A 90 3.80 -3.71 16.98
CA ASN A 90 3.56 -3.09 15.67
C ASN A 90 2.38 -3.72 14.91
N LEU A 91 2.16 -5.05 15.02
CA LEU A 91 1.08 -5.77 14.33
C LEU A 91 -0.11 -6.14 15.22
N ALA A 92 -0.24 -5.52 16.41
CA ALA A 92 -1.33 -5.83 17.34
C ALA A 92 -2.71 -5.73 16.67
N GLY A 93 -3.44 -6.84 16.64
CA GLY A 93 -4.78 -6.92 16.03
C GLY A 93 -4.82 -6.84 14.50
N ARG A 94 -3.67 -6.86 13.81
CA ARG A 94 -3.57 -6.83 12.34
C ARG A 94 -3.49 -8.23 11.73
N CYS A 95 -2.83 -9.17 12.42
CA CYS A 95 -2.66 -10.55 11.99
C CYS A 95 -3.58 -11.48 12.76
N THR A 96 -4.10 -12.48 12.06
CA THR A 96 -4.69 -13.69 12.66
C THR A 96 -3.61 -14.62 13.21
N THR A 97 -2.50 -14.75 12.49
CA THR A 97 -1.32 -15.50 12.91
C THR A 97 -0.09 -14.64 12.67
N LEU A 98 0.78 -14.53 13.67
CA LEU A 98 2.05 -13.81 13.59
C LEU A 98 3.18 -14.79 13.93
N SER A 99 4.17 -14.87 13.05
CA SER A 99 5.40 -15.63 13.24
C SER A 99 6.59 -14.70 13.10
N VAL A 100 7.53 -14.80 14.03
CA VAL A 100 8.73 -13.95 14.07
C VAL A 100 9.93 -14.86 14.23
N GLN A 101 10.82 -14.83 13.25
CA GLN A 101 12.08 -15.56 13.26
C GLN A 101 13.23 -14.58 13.40
N VAL A 102 14.11 -14.84 14.37
CA VAL A 102 15.23 -13.97 14.71
C VAL A 102 16.51 -14.76 14.57
N ASP A 103 17.29 -14.42 13.56
CA ASP A 103 18.61 -14.99 13.33
C ASP A 103 19.67 -14.19 14.10
N THR A 104 20.18 -14.81 15.16
CA THR A 104 21.25 -14.30 16.01
C THR A 104 22.58 -15.01 15.75
N SER A 105 22.74 -15.76 14.65
CA SER A 105 24.00 -16.44 14.31
C SER A 105 25.16 -15.45 14.19
N GLY A 106 24.87 -14.24 13.71
CA GLY A 106 25.80 -13.10 13.64
C GLY A 106 25.77 -12.18 14.86
N PHE A 107 25.13 -12.56 15.98
CA PHE A 107 24.99 -11.69 17.15
C PHE A 107 26.30 -11.56 17.95
N ARG A 108 27.15 -10.66 17.46
CA ARG A 108 28.43 -10.29 18.04
C ARG A 108 28.66 -8.80 17.78
N ARG A 109 29.61 -8.19 18.47
CA ARG A 109 30.00 -6.79 18.23
C ARG A 109 30.32 -6.59 16.74
N GLY A 110 29.60 -5.69 16.08
CA GLY A 110 29.79 -5.35 14.67
C GLY A 110 29.20 -6.38 13.71
N GLY A 111 28.52 -7.39 14.24
CA GLY A 111 27.73 -8.34 13.48
C GLY A 111 26.33 -7.83 13.17
N LEU A 112 25.53 -8.70 12.57
CA LEU A 112 24.16 -8.40 12.14
C LEU A 112 23.19 -9.32 12.90
N VAL A 113 22.02 -8.77 13.20
CA VAL A 113 20.85 -9.55 13.58
C VAL A 113 19.80 -9.37 12.50
N THR A 114 19.24 -10.48 12.03
CA THR A 114 18.22 -10.49 10.98
C THR A 114 16.90 -10.97 11.57
N VAL A 115 15.82 -10.27 11.27
CA VAL A 115 14.47 -10.63 11.72
C VAL A 115 13.57 -10.78 10.50
N THR A 116 12.90 -11.92 10.43
CA THR A 116 11.84 -12.21 9.44
C THR A 116 10.51 -12.26 10.16
N VAL A 117 9.55 -11.46 9.69
CA VAL A 117 8.18 -11.41 10.22
C VAL A 117 7.25 -11.94 9.15
N GLU A 118 6.40 -12.89 9.53
CA GLU A 118 5.31 -13.41 8.71
C GLU A 118 3.97 -13.15 9.41
N CYS A 119 3.05 -12.55 8.68
CA CYS A 119 1.71 -12.18 9.13
C CYS A 119 0.66 -12.78 8.22
N ILE A 120 -0.26 -13.55 8.78
CA ILE A 120 -1.46 -14.01 8.07
C ILE A 120 -2.61 -13.08 8.44
N ALA A 121 -3.18 -12.38 7.47
CA ALA A 121 -4.30 -11.45 7.67
C ALA A 121 -5.57 -11.94 6.96
N ALA A 122 -6.74 -11.76 7.61
CA ALA A 122 -8.02 -12.14 7.05
C ALA A 122 -8.56 -11.06 6.08
N VAL A 123 -8.81 -11.45 4.83
CA VAL A 123 -9.39 -10.59 3.78
C VAL A 123 -10.90 -10.79 3.71
N ARG A 124 -11.59 -10.41 4.79
CA ARG A 124 -13.01 -10.68 5.04
C ARG A 124 -13.99 -10.04 4.04
N ARG A 125 -13.54 -9.14 3.17
CA ARG A 125 -14.38 -8.51 2.12
C ARG A 125 -14.45 -9.29 0.80
N LEU A 126 -13.67 -10.37 0.65
CA LEU A 126 -13.51 -11.08 -0.63
C LEU A 126 -13.98 -12.55 -0.60
N THR A 127 -14.43 -13.04 0.56
CA THR A 127 -14.82 -14.44 0.78
C THR A 127 -16.01 -14.90 -0.07
N GLY A 128 -16.84 -13.97 -0.57
CA GLY A 128 -17.96 -14.28 -1.48
C GLY A 128 -17.59 -14.45 -2.96
N LEU A 129 -16.33 -14.20 -3.34
CA LEU A 129 -15.85 -14.22 -4.74
C LEU A 129 -14.90 -15.39 -5.04
N GLY A 130 -14.87 -16.42 -4.18
CA GLY A 130 -13.99 -17.59 -4.36
C GLY A 130 -12.51 -17.36 -4.06
N LEU A 131 -12.16 -16.21 -3.47
CA LEU A 131 -10.80 -15.88 -3.06
C LEU A 131 -10.48 -16.45 -1.66
N PRO A 132 -9.22 -16.85 -1.39
CA PRO A 132 -8.81 -17.32 -0.08
C PRO A 132 -9.10 -16.23 0.97
N GLY A 133 -9.79 -16.59 2.05
CA GLY A 133 -10.21 -15.66 3.11
C GLY A 133 -9.06 -15.10 3.95
N THR A 134 -7.84 -15.57 3.73
CA THR A 134 -6.61 -15.14 4.39
C THR A 134 -5.47 -14.99 3.39
N MET A 135 -4.57 -14.04 3.63
CA MET A 135 -3.36 -13.83 2.85
C MET A 135 -2.14 -13.73 3.77
N ALA A 136 -1.03 -14.29 3.34
CA ALA A 136 0.25 -14.24 4.04
C ALA A 136 1.10 -13.08 3.52
N PHE A 137 1.73 -12.36 4.45
CA PHE A 137 2.64 -11.24 4.19
C PHE A 137 3.95 -11.48 4.95
N THR A 138 5.08 -11.40 4.26
CA THR A 138 6.39 -11.68 4.84
C THR A 138 7.33 -10.52 4.58
N ALA A 139 8.07 -10.08 5.60
CA ALA A 139 9.12 -9.09 5.46
C ALA A 139 10.35 -9.47 6.29
N THR A 140 11.54 -9.11 5.79
CA THR A 140 12.81 -9.37 6.46
C THR A 140 13.58 -8.07 6.59
N ALA A 141 14.15 -7.81 7.77
CA ALA A 141 15.01 -6.68 8.02
C ALA A 141 16.24 -7.10 8.82
N ALA A 142 17.36 -6.43 8.59
CA ALA A 142 18.59 -6.64 9.34
C ALA A 142 19.04 -5.35 10.01
N SER A 143 19.70 -5.45 11.16
CA SER A 143 20.29 -4.32 11.87
C SER A 143 21.66 -4.67 12.45
N PRO A 144 22.64 -3.77 12.38
CA PRO A 144 23.95 -3.99 12.96
C PRO A 144 23.89 -3.92 14.49
N VAL A 145 24.58 -4.85 15.16
CA VAL A 145 24.74 -4.87 16.62
C VAL A 145 25.75 -3.79 17.01
N ASP A 146 25.31 -2.85 17.85
CA ASP A 146 26.09 -1.67 18.20
C ASP A 146 27.40 -2.04 18.93
N VAL A 147 28.51 -1.47 18.45
CA VAL A 147 29.88 -1.67 18.96
C VAL A 147 30.29 -0.51 19.87
N PHE A 148 29.62 0.64 19.78
CA PHE A 148 30.12 1.91 20.27
C PHE A 148 29.26 2.45 21.42
N ARG A 149 29.49 1.91 22.61
CA ARG A 149 29.28 2.68 23.84
C ARG A 149 30.62 2.87 24.55
N GLY A 150 31.28 4.01 24.28
CA GLY A 150 32.31 4.52 25.18
C GLY A 150 33.61 5.12 24.60
N VAL A 151 33.66 5.69 23.39
CA VAL A 151 34.75 6.65 23.11
C VAL A 151 34.20 8.07 23.32
N PRO A 152 34.38 8.67 24.51
CA PRO A 152 34.06 10.08 24.69
C PRO A 152 34.89 10.90 23.70
N ILE A 153 34.20 11.63 22.82
CA ILE A 153 34.75 12.51 21.77
C ILE A 153 35.51 13.73 22.30
N HIS A 154 35.94 13.73 23.56
CA HIS A 154 36.55 14.89 24.22
C HIS A 154 38.08 14.83 24.35
N LEU A 155 38.75 13.80 23.82
CA LEU A 155 40.21 13.64 23.91
C LEU A 155 40.86 13.33 22.56
N VAL A 156 40.82 14.30 21.66
CA VAL A 156 41.93 14.52 20.71
C VAL A 156 42.45 15.92 20.97
N ARG A 157 43.27 16.08 22.02
CA ARG A 157 44.15 17.26 22.11
C ARG A 157 45.40 16.95 21.27
N PRO A 158 45.73 17.72 20.23
CA PRO A 158 47.09 17.68 19.70
C PRO A 158 48.04 18.15 20.80
N GLN A 159 49.07 17.34 21.09
CA GLN A 159 50.23 17.76 21.89
C GLN A 159 51.19 18.52 20.97
N PRO A 160 51.43 19.83 21.14
CA PRO A 160 52.64 20.44 20.61
C PRO A 160 53.80 20.10 21.56
N GLY A 161 54.30 18.87 21.45
CA GLY A 161 55.60 18.49 21.99
C GLY A 161 56.68 19.19 21.18
N GLY A 162 57.31 20.18 21.78
CA GLY A 162 58.29 21.05 21.16
C GLY A 162 59.56 20.36 20.64
N ARG A 163 60.28 21.11 19.81
CA ARG A 163 61.72 20.93 19.61
C ARG A 163 62.37 22.30 19.71
N ASN A 164 63.12 22.46 20.80
CA ASN A 164 64.26 23.35 20.84
C ASN A 164 65.35 22.78 19.92
N VAL A 165 66.07 23.69 19.28
CA VAL A 165 67.46 23.73 18.77
C VAL A 165 67.45 24.36 17.39
#